data_AF-A0A5B2XDR6-F1
#
_entry.id   AF-A0A5B2XDR6-F1
#
_cell.length_a   1.000
_cell.length_b   1.000
_cell.length_c   1.000
_cell.angle_alpha   90.00
_cell.angle_beta   90.00
_cell.angle_gamma   90.00
#
_symmetry.space_group_name_H-M   'P 1'
#
loop_
_entity.id
_entity.type
_entity.pdbx_description
1 polymer ?
#
loop_
_entity_poly.entity_id
_entity_poly.type
_entity_poly.pdbx_seq_one_letter_code
_entity_poly.pdbx_strand_id
1 'polypeptide(L)' 'MPDDEDEDFEDFTGEDVEFEVSEDLHTVCHLCGGAGFIANPVLAVIGGAPRTIDNGRPCPACDQVGHLPGLVPPA' A
#
# COMPACT_ATOMS: atom_id res chain seq x y z
N MET A 1 -34.67 21.13 -25.47
CA MET A 1 -33.45 20.75 -24.74
C MET A 1 -33.83 19.48 -24.01
N PRO A 2 -33.31 18.30 -24.41
CA PRO A 2 -33.51 17.09 -23.63
C PRO A 2 -32.59 17.12 -22.41
N ASP A 3 -33.19 16.64 -21.33
CA ASP A 3 -32.79 16.66 -19.94
C ASP A 3 -31.56 15.81 -19.61
N ASP A 4 -30.89 16.23 -18.54
CA ASP A 4 -29.93 15.55 -17.66
C ASP A 4 -29.52 14.12 -18.06
N GLU A 5 -28.34 14.02 -18.67
CA GLU A 5 -27.55 12.78 -18.75
C GLU A 5 -26.95 12.54 -17.35
N ASP A 6 -27.69 11.87 -16.47
CA ASP A 6 -27.15 11.20 -15.29
C ASP A 6 -26.15 10.14 -15.77
N GLU A 7 -24.89 10.53 -15.93
CA GLU A 7 -23.79 9.64 -16.30
C GLU A 7 -23.67 8.56 -15.22
N ASP A 8 -24.00 7.32 -15.61
CA ASP A 8 -23.88 6.09 -14.84
C ASP A 8 -22.57 6.06 -14.03
N PHE A 9 -22.66 6.28 -12.72
CA PHE A 9 -21.57 5.95 -11.80
C PHE A 9 -21.50 4.42 -11.76
N GLU A 10 -20.69 3.84 -12.65
CA GLU A 10 -20.47 2.39 -12.71
C GLU A 10 -20.12 1.88 -11.32
N ASP A 11 -21.06 1.12 -10.74
CA ASP A 11 -20.92 0.42 -9.48
C ASP A 11 -19.72 -0.53 -9.62
N PHE A 12 -18.61 -0.16 -8.98
CA PHE A 12 -17.38 -0.92 -8.93
C PHE A 12 -17.67 -2.23 -8.17
N THR A 13 -18.18 -3.22 -8.90
CA THR A 13 -18.40 -4.58 -8.40
C THR A 13 -17.04 -5.28 -8.27
N GLY A 14 -16.22 -4.78 -7.36
CA GLY A 14 -15.12 -5.55 -6.80
C GLY A 14 -15.74 -6.75 -6.12
N GLU A 15 -15.45 -7.95 -6.63
CA GLU A 15 -15.74 -9.22 -5.94
C GLU A 15 -15.47 -9.04 -4.44
N ASP A 16 -16.42 -9.44 -3.59
CA ASP A 16 -16.29 -9.39 -2.14
C ASP A 16 -15.05 -10.19 -1.70
N VAL A 17 -13.90 -9.51 -1.63
CA VAL A 17 -12.68 -10.11 -1.12
C VAL A 17 -12.86 -10.23 0.38
N GLU A 18 -13.16 -11.45 0.85
CA GLU A 18 -13.21 -11.75 2.27
C GLU A 18 -11.80 -11.63 2.86
N PHE A 19 -11.48 -10.45 3.42
CA PHE A 19 -10.22 -10.24 4.13
C PHE A 19 -10.30 -10.90 5.51
N GLU A 20 -9.55 -11.98 5.71
CA GLU A 20 -9.36 -12.59 7.03
C GLU A 20 -8.53 -11.64 7.90
N VAL A 21 -9.20 -10.95 8.84
CA VAL A 21 -8.52 -10.04 9.77
C VAL A 21 -7.89 -10.88 10.88
N SER A 22 -6.55 -10.89 10.95
CA SER A 22 -5.83 -11.57 12.02
C SER A 22 -6.22 -11.02 13.40
N GLU A 23 -6.44 -11.91 14.38
CA GLU A 23 -6.68 -11.55 15.78
C GLU A 23 -5.40 -11.11 16.51
N ASP A 24 -4.23 -11.38 15.93
CA ASP A 24 -2.94 -11.04 16.53
C ASP A 24 -2.69 -9.52 16.51
N LEU A 25 -2.53 -8.95 17.70
CA LEU A 25 -2.23 -7.53 17.87
C LEU A 25 -0.79 -7.23 17.46
N HIS A 26 -0.64 -6.49 16.37
CA HIS A 26 0.65 -5.99 15.90
C HIS A 26 0.68 -4.46 15.85
N THR A 27 1.87 -3.88 16.03
CA THR A 27 2.06 -2.44 15.81
C THR A 27 2.48 -2.22 14.36
N VAL A 28 1.71 -1.42 13.62
CA VAL A 28 2.06 -1.06 12.24
C VAL A 28 3.45 -0.42 12.23
N CYS A 29 4.30 -0.84 11.27
CA CYS A 29 5.63 -0.27 11.15
C CYS A 29 5.54 1.21 10.79
N HIS A 30 5.98 2.07 11.70
CA HIS A 30 5.91 3.52 11.55
C HIS A 30 6.81 4.07 10.43
N LEU A 31 7.79 3.29 9.95
CA LEU A 31 8.70 3.72 8.88
C LEU A 31 8.11 3.50 7.47
N CYS A 32 7.49 2.34 7.22
CA CYS A 32 6.90 2.02 5.92
C CYS A 32 5.37 2.11 5.89
N GLY A 33 4.73 2.45 7.02
CA GLY A 33 3.27 2.56 7.12
C GLY A 33 2.52 1.25 6.86
N GLY A 34 3.17 0.10 7.05
CA GLY A 34 2.57 -1.21 6.76
C GLY A 34 2.93 -1.80 5.39
N ALA A 35 3.53 -1.03 4.49
CA ALA A 35 3.74 -1.47 3.10
C ALA A 35 4.90 -2.48 2.92
N GLY A 36 5.77 -2.66 3.92
CA GLY A 36 6.96 -3.52 3.82
C GLY A 36 8.10 -2.95 2.95
N PHE A 37 7.80 -1.98 2.09
CA PHE A 37 8.76 -1.26 1.25
C PHE A 37 8.69 0.26 1.49
N ILE A 38 9.79 0.94 1.21
CA ILE A 38 9.90 2.40 1.29
C ILE A 38 10.18 2.93 -0.11
N ALA A 39 9.54 4.04 -0.46
CA ALA A 39 9.79 4.72 -1.71
C ALA A 39 11.29 4.99 -1.92
N ASN A 40 11.82 4.55 -3.05
CA ASN A 40 13.21 4.74 -3.43
C ASN A 40 13.24 5.21 -4.89
N PRO A 41 13.11 6.53 -5.10
CA PRO A 41 13.09 7.09 -6.45
C PRO A 41 14.46 6.87 -7.11
N VAL A 42 14.46 6.09 -8.19
CA VAL A 42 15.65 5.82 -9.00
C VAL A 42 15.45 6.30 -10.42
N LEU A 43 16.53 6.79 -11.03
CA LEU A 43 16.56 7.13 -12.45
C LEU A 43 16.75 5.84 -13.26
N ALA A 44 15.86 5.62 -14.22
CA ALA A 44 15.92 4.50 -15.14
C ALA A 44 15.73 4.98 -16.57
N VAL A 45 16.22 4.20 -17.53
CA VAL A 45 15.96 4.43 -18.96
C VAL A 45 15.02 3.34 -19.45
N ILE A 46 13.79 3.71 -19.80
CA ILE A 46 12.78 2.80 -20.35
C ILE A 46 12.48 3.23 -21.78
N GLY A 47 12.65 2.33 -22.75
CA GLY A 47 12.41 2.63 -24.17
C GLY A 47 13.29 3.77 -24.70
N GLY A 48 14.49 3.95 -24.16
CA GLY A 48 15.41 5.03 -24.55
C GLY A 48 15.12 6.39 -23.92
N ALA A 49 14.07 6.54 -23.10
CA ALA A 49 13.75 7.78 -22.40
C ALA A 49 14.06 7.68 -20.90
N PRO A 50 14.64 8.73 -20.27
CA PRO A 50 14.80 8.76 -18.83
C PRO A 50 13.44 8.87 -18.14
N ARG A 51 13.24 8.05 -17.10
CA ARG A 51 12.05 8.01 -16.25
C ARG A 51 12.47 7.90 -14.79
N THR A 52 11.68 8.49 -13.91
CA THR A 52 11.77 8.23 -12.46
C THR A 52 10.86 7.06 -12.14
N ILE A 53 11.40 6.01 -11.52
CA ILE A 53 10.64 4.85 -11.08
C ILE A 53 10.76 4.75 -9.55
N ASP A 54 9.67 4.35 -8.89
CA ASP A 54 9.73 3.95 -7.49
C ASP A 54 9.97 2.44 -7.38
N ASN A 55 11.24 2.03 -7.36
CA ASN A 55 11.59 0.65 -7.03
C ASN A 55 11.71 0.57 -5.50
N GLY A 56 10.60 0.25 -4.84
CA GLY A 56 10.52 0.18 -3.38
C GLY A 56 11.73 -0.53 -2.78
N ARG A 57 12.43 0.12 -1.86
CA ARG A 57 13.51 -0.50 -1.09
C ARG A 57 12.91 -1.29 0.08
N PRO A 58 13.39 -2.51 0.38
CA PRO A 58 12.97 -3.24 1.58
C PRO A 58 13.03 -2.36 2.82
N CYS A 59 11.97 -2.34 3.62
CA CYS A 59 11.96 -1.56 4.86
C CYS A 59 12.93 -2.19 5.87
N PRO A 60 13.98 -1.47 6.33
CA PRO A 60 14.96 -2.03 7.24
C PRO A 60 14.42 -2.17 8.68
N ALA A 61 13.31 -1.51 9.01
CA ALA A 61 12.75 -1.53 10.35
C ALA A 61 11.92 -2.80 10.62
N CYS A 62 11.16 -3.26 9.62
CA CYS A 62 10.30 -4.44 9.76
C CYS A 62 10.71 -5.60 8.85
N ASP A 63 11.83 -5.51 8.12
CA ASP A 63 12.29 -6.54 7.18
C ASP A 63 11.17 -7.05 6.25
N GLN A 64 10.42 -6.11 5.66
CA GLN A 64 9.28 -6.36 4.77
C GLN A 64 8.03 -6.99 5.40
N VAL A 65 8.03 -7.21 6.72
CA VAL A 65 6.88 -7.79 7.46
C VAL A 65 5.72 -6.79 7.60
N GLY A 66 5.98 -5.49 7.50
CA GLY A 66 4.96 -4.43 7.57
C GLY A 66 4.52 -4.06 8.99
N HIS A 67 4.83 -4.89 9.99
CA HIS A 67 4.54 -4.62 11.39
C HIS A 67 5.76 -4.92 12.27
N LEU A 68 5.73 -4.39 13.49
CA LEU A 68 6.70 -4.66 14.55
C LEU A 68 6.04 -5.57 15.59
N PRO A 69 6.83 -6.33 16.36
CA PRO A 69 6.31 -7.00 17.54
C PRO A 69 5.62 -5.94 18.42
N GLY A 70 4.32 -6.15 18.67
CA GLY A 70 3.49 -5.18 19.37
C GLY A 70 4.11 -4.72 20.67
N LEU A 71 3.93 -3.44 21.03
CA LEU A 71 4.34 -2.95 22.34
C LEU A 71 3.41 -3.60 23.38
N VAL A 72 3.90 -4.64 24.06
CA VAL A 72 3.19 -5.23 25.19
C VAL A 72 3.38 -4.29 26.39
N PRO A 73 2.32 -3.67 26.92
CA PRO A 73 2.44 -2.86 28.13
C PRO A 73 2.92 -3.74 29.30
N PRO A 74 3.77 -3.21 30.21
CA PRO A 74 4.16 -3.94 31.41
C PRO A 74 2.92 -4.22 32.28
N ALA A 75 2.89 -5.40 32.91
CA ALA A 75 1.83 -5.85 33.80
C ALA A 75 1.78 -5.09 35.14
#